data_AF-A0A251S206-F1
#
_entry.id   AF-A0A251S206-F1
#
_cell.length_a   1.000
_cell.length_b   1.000
_cell.length_c   1.000
_cell.angle_alpha   90.00
_cell.angle_beta   90.00
_cell.angle_gamma   90.00
#
_symmetry.space_group_name_H-M   'P 1'
#
loop_
_entity.id
_entity.type
_entity.pdbx_description
1 polymer ?
#
loop_
_entity_poly.entity_id
_entity_poly.type
_entity_poly.pdbx_seq_one_letter_code
_entity_poly.pdbx_strand_id
1 'polypeptide(L)' 'MNGQVNFLTNGGNETYDDVRMNSLEEAKNLAISGGLDGVVLEVKGMFRNPSVVREIKESNLSLLTYGKQK' A
#
# COMPACT_ATOMS: atom_id res chain seq x y z
N MET A 1 14.83 14.88 13.24
CA MET A 1 13.59 14.79 12.43
C MET A 1 13.32 13.31 12.23
N ASN A 2 12.23 12.77 12.77
CA ASN A 2 11.81 11.40 12.46
C ASN A 2 10.90 11.49 11.23
N GLY A 3 11.38 11.02 10.08
CA GLY A 3 10.58 10.95 8.86
C GLY A 3 9.75 9.67 8.82
N GLN A 4 8.59 9.72 8.17
CA GLN A 4 7.81 8.50 7.90
C GLN A 4 8.51 7.64 6.84
N VAL A 5 8.56 6.34 7.08
CA VAL A 5 9.04 5.31 6.16
C VAL A 5 7.83 4.51 5.68
N ASN A 6 7.45 4.71 4.42
CA ASN A 6 6.31 4.03 3.81
C ASN A 6 6.77 3.15 2.64
N PHE A 7 6.02 2.09 2.34
CA PHE A 7 6.24 1.29 1.14
C PHE A 7 5.41 1.81 -0.04
N LEU A 8 6.04 2.02 -1.20
CA LEU A 8 5.37 2.48 -2.42
C LEU A 8 5.05 1.28 -3.32
N THR A 9 3.80 1.18 -3.76
CA THR A 9 3.33 0.16 -4.71
C THR A 9 2.32 0.75 -5.69
N ASN A 10 2.09 0.13 -6.84
CA ASN A 10 0.99 0.49 -7.72
C ASN A 10 -0.32 -0.23 -7.34
N GLY A 11 -0.34 -0.95 -6.22
CA GLY A 11 -1.52 -1.67 -5.72
C GLY A 11 -1.93 -2.86 -6.58
N GLY A 12 -0.96 -3.49 -7.26
CA GLY A 12 -1.18 -4.62 -8.16
C GLY A 12 -1.72 -4.24 -9.55
N ASN A 13 -1.49 -3.00 -10.00
CA ASN A 13 -1.84 -2.60 -11.37
C ASN A 13 -0.84 -3.10 -12.41
N GLU A 14 0.38 -3.45 -12.00
CA GLU A 14 1.44 -4.04 -12.81
C GLU A 14 2.08 -5.21 -12.05
N THR A 15 2.79 -6.07 -12.78
CA THR A 15 3.57 -7.18 -12.21
C THR A 15 5.07 -6.86 -12.29
N TYR A 16 5.75 -7.06 -11.17
CA TYR A 16 7.16 -6.84 -10.94
C TYR A 16 7.81 -8.14 -10.42
N ASP A 17 9.13 -8.23 -10.55
CA ASP A 17 9.91 -9.33 -9.95
C ASP A 17 9.84 -9.30 -8.42
N ASP A 18 9.74 -8.12 -7.83
CA ASP A 18 9.47 -7.96 -6.40
C ASP A 18 8.00 -8.25 -6.11
N VAL A 19 7.73 -9.43 -5.55
CA VAL A 19 6.38 -9.90 -5.21
C VAL A 19 5.62 -8.94 -4.30
N ARG A 20 6.32 -8.13 -3.49
CA ARG A 20 5.73 -7.17 -2.56
C ARG A 20 5.03 -6.02 -3.28
N MET A 21 5.38 -5.76 -4.53
CA MET A 21 4.78 -4.75 -5.39
C MET A 21 3.47 -5.23 -6.04
N ASN A 22 3.24 -6.54 -6.12
CA ASN A 22 2.25 -7.15 -7.02
C ASN A 22 0.83 -7.17 -6.46
N SER A 23 0.64 -6.87 -5.18
CA SER A 23 -0.69 -6.71 -4.59
C SER A 23 -0.67 -5.73 -3.42
N LEU A 24 -1.83 -5.16 -3.11
CA LEU A 24 -1.97 -4.34 -1.91
C LEU A 24 -1.83 -5.19 -0.63
N GLU A 25 -2.14 -6.47 -0.71
CA GLU A 25 -2.03 -7.40 0.42
C GLU A 25 -0.58 -7.70 0.78
N GLU A 26 0.27 -7.96 -0.21
CA GLU A 26 1.71 -8.16 0.01
C GLU A 26 2.39 -6.87 0.50
N ALA A 27 1.99 -5.71 -0.03
CA ALA A 27 2.45 -4.41 0.45
C ALA A 27 2.07 -4.15 1.91
N LYS A 28 0.83 -4.48 2.31
CA LYS A 28 0.37 -4.42 3.72
C LYS A 28 1.21 -5.35 4.60
N ASN A 29 1.39 -6.60 4.19
CA ASN A 29 2.14 -7.59 4.97
C ASN A 29 3.60 -7.18 5.16
N LEU A 30 4.23 -6.60 4.13
CA LEU A 30 5.56 -6.00 4.24
C LEU A 30 5.56 -4.84 5.23
N ALA A 31 4.60 -3.92 5.16
CA ALA A 31 4.56 -2.77 6.04
C ALA A 31 4.39 -3.17 7.51
N ILE A 32 3.54 -4.16 7.81
CA ILE A 32 3.37 -4.70 9.16
C ILE A 32 4.65 -5.40 9.64
N SER A 33 5.18 -6.34 8.86
CA SER A 33 6.34 -7.14 9.27
C SER A 33 7.64 -6.34 9.34
N GLY A 34 7.77 -5.30 8.51
CA GLY A 34 8.91 -4.40 8.47
C GLY A 34 8.84 -3.23 9.46
N GLY A 35 7.73 -3.08 10.21
CA GLY A 35 7.53 -1.96 11.12
C GLY A 35 7.52 -0.60 10.42
N LEU A 36 6.95 -0.54 9.20
CA LEU A 36 6.82 0.68 8.42
C LEU A 36 5.65 1.53 8.92
N ASP A 37 5.66 2.82 8.57
CA ASP A 37 4.60 3.77 8.91
C ASP A 37 3.36 3.63 8.02
N GLY A 38 3.46 2.92 6.88
CA GLY A 38 2.33 2.78 5.98
C GLY A 38 2.66 2.36 4.55
N VAL A 39 1.63 2.47 3.70
CA VAL A 39 1.66 2.13 2.28
C VAL A 39 1.21 3.33 1.45
N VAL A 40 1.95 3.61 0.38
CA VAL A 40 1.61 4.58 -0.66
C VAL A 40 1.20 3.81 -1.92
N LEU A 41 0.00 4.08 -2.47
CA LEU A 41 -0.50 3.38 -3.66
C LEU A 41 -1.13 4.27 -4.75
N GLU A 42 -1.16 3.78 -5.99
CA GLU A 42 -1.94 4.45 -7.04
C GLU A 42 -3.43 4.40 -6.68
N VAL A 43 -4.14 5.53 -6.82
CA VAL A 43 -5.56 5.66 -6.47
C VAL A 43 -6.46 4.59 -7.11
N LYS A 44 -6.09 4.06 -8.29
CA LYS A 44 -6.83 2.96 -8.95
C LYS A 44 -6.71 1.63 -8.19
N GLY A 45 -5.55 1.34 -7.60
CA GLY A 45 -5.30 0.12 -6.83
C GLY A 45 -6.16 0.04 -5.56
N MET A 46 -6.50 1.20 -4.99
CA MET A 46 -7.39 1.29 -3.82
C MET A 46 -8.79 0.73 -4.11
N PHE A 47 -9.36 1.03 -5.28
CA PHE A 47 -10.73 0.60 -5.63
C PHE A 47 -10.85 -0.88 -5.94
N ARG A 48 -9.75 -1.52 -6.38
CA ARG A 48 -9.72 -2.95 -6.69
C ARG A 48 -9.64 -3.83 -5.44
N ASN A 49 -9.22 -3.25 -4.31
CA ASN A 49 -8.90 -4.00 -3.09
C ASN A 49 -9.61 -3.41 -1.85
N PRO A 50 -10.96 -3.24 -1.86
CA PRO A 50 -11.67 -2.53 -0.79
C PRO A 50 -11.52 -3.19 0.59
N SER A 51 -11.44 -4.53 0.65
CA SER A 51 -11.21 -5.26 1.90
C SER A 51 -9.83 -4.98 2.49
N VAL A 52 -8.78 -5.03 1.67
CA VAL A 52 -7.40 -4.75 2.13
C VAL A 52 -7.24 -3.29 2.54
N VAL A 53 -7.89 -2.36 1.83
CA VAL A 53 -7.94 -0.94 2.23
C VAL A 53 -8.56 -0.77 3.60
N ARG A 54 -9.65 -1.50 3.89
CA ARG A 54 -10.29 -1.49 5.21
C ARG A 54 -9.35 -2.04 6.28
N GLU A 55 -8.69 -3.16 6.02
CA GLU A 55 -7.73 -3.75 6.96
C GLU A 55 -6.55 -2.81 7.26
N ILE A 56 -6.01 -2.11 6.26
CA ILE A 56 -4.96 -1.11 6.47
C ILE A 56 -5.47 0.01 7.37
N LYS A 57 -6.69 0.51 7.14
CA LYS A 57 -7.30 1.57 7.97
C LYS A 57 -7.64 1.14 9.40
N GLU A 58 -7.91 -0.16 9.60
CA GLU A 58 -8.14 -0.75 10.92
C GLU A 58 -6.82 -1.09 11.63
N SER A 59 -5.68 -1.03 10.93
CA SER A 59 -4.34 -1.18 11.48
C SER A 59 -3.73 0.17 11.90
N ASN A 60 -2.53 0.14 12.49
CA ASN A 60 -1.75 1.35 12.81
C ASN A 60 -0.98 1.92 11.60
N LEU A 61 -1.23 1.44 10.37
CA LEU A 61 -0.57 1.89 9.16
C LEU A 61 -1.29 3.09 8.52
N SER A 62 -0.50 4.02 7.98
CA SER A 62 -1.01 5.06 7.09
C SER A 62 -1.28 4.48 5.68
N LEU A 63 -2.29 5.04 5.01
CA LEU A 63 -2.60 4.74 3.61
C LEU A 63 -2.67 6.04 2.82
N LEU A 64 -1.67 6.27 1.97
CA LEU A 64 -1.58 7.46 1.12
C LEU A 64 -1.78 7.06 -0.33
N THR A 65 -2.44 7.92 -1.11
CA THR A 65 -2.64 7.66 -2.54
C THR A 65 -1.92 8.68 -3.41
N TYR A 66 -1.48 8.26 -4.59
CA TYR A 66 -1.03 9.15 -5.65
C TYR A 66 -1.80 8.92 -6.95
N GLY A 67 -1.58 9.80 -7.92
CA GLY A 67 -2.30 9.79 -9.19
C GLY A 67 -3.61 10.59 -9.12
N LYS A 68 -4.41 10.50 -10.17
CA LYS A 68 -5.69 11.21 -10.29
C LYS A 68 -6.78 10.23 -10.66
N GLN A 69 -7.95 10.38 -10.05
CA GLN A 69 -9.17 9.81 -10.62
C GLN A 69 -9.48 10.59 -11.90
N LYS A 70 -9.71 9.84 -13.00
CA LYS A 70 -10.30 10.41 -14.21
C LYS A 70 -11.81 10.35 -14.09
#